data_AF-A0A920T1N4-F1
#
_entry.id   AF-A0A920T1N4-F1
#
_cell.length_a   1.000
_cell.length_b   1.000
_cell.length_c   1.000
_cell.angle_alpha   90.00
_cell.angle_beta   90.00
_cell.angle_gamma   90.00
#
_symmetry.space_group_name_H-M   'P 1'
#
loop_
_entity.id
_entity.type
_entity.pdbx_description
1 polymer ?
#
loop_
_entity_poly.entity_id
_entity_poly.type
_entity_poly.pdbx_seq_one_letter_code
_entity_poly.pdbx_strand_id
1 'polypeptide(L)'
;MSKEDLFKQLRADIDENPPNLTNISKLLEQFVDGLTKFCPSKTELNKEIRERFPKQIKPEDTLLIMQKLIFSIEQFQSPNDDKFTKKMLSDVSNNFNNESIIVFLSEFYDHTEKVYKELWEARQRLVNGENIIPPEHRKQVKGKNGVPFDMKTGL
;
A
#
# COMPACT_ATOMS: atom_id res chain seq x y z
N MET A 1 17.75 9.30 -9.99
CA MET A 1 17.24 10.17 -8.91
C MET A 1 16.95 9.26 -7.72
N SER A 2 17.54 9.52 -6.56
CA SER A 2 17.27 8.71 -5.36
C SER A 2 15.88 9.03 -4.79
N LYS A 3 15.35 8.16 -3.93
CA LYS A 3 14.10 8.44 -3.19
C LYS A 3 14.20 9.75 -2.41
N GLU A 4 15.34 9.99 -1.76
CA GLU A 4 15.59 11.19 -0.98
C GLU A 4 15.55 12.45 -1.86
N ASP A 5 16.17 12.40 -3.04
CA ASP A 5 16.12 13.50 -4.01
C ASP A 5 14.69 13.77 -4.48
N LEU A 6 13.90 12.71 -4.73
CA LEU A 6 12.50 12.82 -5.13
C LEU A 6 11.69 13.55 -4.05
N PHE A 7 11.75 13.09 -2.79
CA PHE A 7 10.96 13.71 -1.71
C PHE A 7 11.44 15.10 -1.32
N LYS A 8 12.74 15.40 -1.52
CA LYS A 8 13.26 16.76 -1.40
C LYS A 8 12.68 17.68 -2.48
N GLN A 9 12.61 17.20 -3.72
CA GLN A 9 11.98 17.95 -4.81
C GLN A 9 10.48 18.15 -4.57
N LEU A 10 9.75 17.12 -4.13
CA LEU A 10 8.32 17.23 -3.83
C LEU A 10 8.03 18.26 -2.73
N ARG A 11 8.89 18.35 -1.70
CA ARG A 11 8.76 19.38 -0.66
C ARG A 11 9.00 20.78 -1.23
N ALA A 12 9.97 20.95 -2.12
CA ALA A 12 10.17 22.24 -2.79
C ALA A 12 8.96 22.62 -3.66
N ASP A 13 8.44 21.68 -4.44
CA ASP A 13 7.33 21.91 -5.37
C ASP A 13 6.03 22.33 -4.65
N ILE A 14 5.73 21.74 -3.50
CA ILE A 14 4.49 22.03 -2.74
C ILE A 14 4.54 23.37 -2.00
N ASP A 15 5.74 23.88 -1.72
CA ASP A 15 5.96 25.17 -1.06
C ASP A 15 6.02 26.34 -2.06
N GLU A 16 5.99 26.07 -3.38
CA GLU A 16 5.82 27.09 -4.42
C GLU A 16 4.44 27.77 -4.33
N ASN A 17 4.34 29.00 -4.88
CA ASN A 17 3.09 29.76 -4.87
C ASN A 17 2.77 30.32 -6.28
N PRO A 18 1.86 29.70 -7.05
CA PRO A 18 1.03 28.54 -6.69
C PRO A 18 1.83 27.22 -6.61
N PRO A 19 1.35 26.20 -5.88
CA PRO A 19 2.03 24.91 -5.75
C PRO A 19 2.20 24.19 -7.09
N ASN A 20 3.37 23.58 -7.30
CA ASN A 20 3.65 22.77 -8.47
C ASN A 20 3.28 21.29 -8.22
N LEU A 21 2.13 20.87 -8.74
CA LEU A 21 1.62 19.51 -8.51
C LEU A 21 2.12 18.46 -9.53
N THR A 22 3.05 18.84 -10.41
CA THR A 22 3.51 17.98 -11.51
C THR A 22 4.14 16.67 -11.01
N ASN A 23 5.07 16.77 -10.06
CA ASN A 23 5.77 15.59 -9.55
C ASN A 23 4.90 14.77 -8.60
N ILE A 24 3.99 15.40 -7.84
CA ILE A 24 2.98 14.70 -7.05
C ILE A 24 2.06 13.89 -7.96
N SER A 25 1.66 14.45 -9.10
CA SER A 25 0.81 13.77 -10.09
C SER A 25 1.51 12.56 -10.69
N LYS A 26 2.78 12.69 -11.08
CA LYS A 26 3.60 11.55 -11.54
C LYS A 26 3.74 10.48 -10.46
N LEU A 27 3.95 10.87 -9.20
CA LEU A 27 4.05 9.91 -8.10
C LEU A 27 2.71 9.18 -7.86
N LEU A 28 1.59 9.90 -7.95
CA LEU A 28 0.26 9.29 -7.86
C LEU A 28 0.04 8.27 -8.97
N GLU A 29 0.38 8.62 -10.22
CA GLU A 29 0.32 7.68 -11.35
C GLU A 29 1.15 6.42 -11.08
N GLN A 30 2.35 6.56 -10.51
CA GLN A 30 3.18 5.43 -10.12
C GLN A 30 2.51 4.55 -9.05
N PHE A 31 1.84 5.14 -8.06
CA PHE A 31 1.09 4.38 -7.06
C PHE A 31 -0.09 3.63 -7.67
N VAL A 32 -0.87 4.30 -8.53
CA VAL A 32 -2.00 3.68 -9.23
C VAL A 32 -1.52 2.51 -10.09
N ASP A 33 -0.45 2.71 -10.86
CA ASP A 33 0.14 1.63 -11.65
C ASP A 33 0.66 0.50 -10.78
N GLY A 34 1.32 0.80 -9.66
CA GLY A 34 1.77 -0.16 -8.66
C GLY A 34 0.63 -1.04 -8.14
N LEU A 35 -0.47 -0.42 -7.72
CA LEU A 35 -1.68 -1.10 -7.26
C LEU A 35 -2.25 -2.05 -8.34
N THR A 36 -2.25 -1.64 -9.61
CA THR A 36 -2.75 -2.52 -10.71
C THR A 36 -1.83 -3.73 -10.97
N LYS A 37 -0.54 -3.65 -10.61
CA LYS A 37 0.39 -4.80 -10.70
C LYS A 37 0.15 -5.86 -9.63
N PHE A 38 -0.61 -5.54 -8.57
CA PHE A 38 -0.96 -6.49 -7.52
C PHE A 38 -1.97 -7.55 -7.98
N CYS A 39 -2.77 -7.25 -9.01
CA CYS A 39 -3.71 -8.19 -9.62
C CYS A 39 -3.76 -8.01 -11.15
N PRO A 40 -2.69 -8.39 -11.89
CA PRO A 40 -2.57 -8.08 -13.32
C PRO A 40 -3.67 -8.74 -14.17
N SER A 41 -4.20 -9.89 -13.73
CA SER A 41 -5.26 -10.62 -14.42
C SER A 41 -6.68 -10.08 -14.16
N LYS A 42 -6.87 -9.15 -13.23
CA LYS A 42 -8.18 -8.59 -12.87
C LYS A 42 -8.40 -7.24 -13.58
N THR A 43 -8.72 -7.31 -14.87
CA THR A 43 -8.87 -6.12 -15.74
C THR A 43 -9.92 -5.13 -15.26
N GLU A 44 -11.09 -5.60 -14.80
CA GLU A 44 -12.16 -4.73 -14.28
C GLU A 44 -11.73 -4.02 -12.99
N LEU A 45 -11.13 -4.74 -12.04
CA LEU A 45 -10.59 -4.13 -10.82
C LEU A 45 -9.51 -3.09 -11.15
N ASN A 46 -8.62 -3.39 -12.09
CA ASN A 46 -7.57 -2.46 -12.51
C ASN A 46 -8.15 -1.20 -13.17
N LYS A 47 -9.25 -1.34 -13.91
CA LYS A 47 -10.00 -0.21 -14.47
C LYS A 47 -10.65 0.63 -13.38
N GLU A 48 -11.33 0.00 -12.42
CA GLU A 48 -11.94 0.67 -11.27
C GLU A 48 -10.91 1.44 -10.43
N ILE A 49 -9.72 0.85 -10.19
CA ILE A 49 -8.63 1.53 -9.48
C ILE A 49 -8.19 2.77 -10.25
N ARG A 50 -7.97 2.68 -11.57
CA ARG A 50 -7.56 3.83 -12.40
C ARG A 50 -8.62 4.93 -12.44
N GLU A 51 -9.90 4.56 -12.52
CA GLU A 51 -11.03 5.51 -12.58
C GLU A 51 -11.33 6.18 -11.23
N ARG A 52 -10.86 5.60 -10.11
CA ARG A 52 -11.06 6.14 -8.77
C ARG A 52 -10.29 7.44 -8.51
N PHE A 53 -9.20 7.68 -9.23
CA PHE A 53 -8.33 8.84 -9.04
C PHE A 53 -8.58 9.91 -10.12
N PRO A 54 -8.56 11.20 -9.75
CA PRO A 54 -8.75 12.27 -10.71
C PRO A 54 -7.54 12.35 -11.66
N LYS A 55 -7.80 12.63 -12.95
CA LYS A 55 -6.74 12.83 -13.95
C LYS A 55 -5.92 14.11 -13.72
N GLN A 56 -6.52 15.09 -13.07
CA GLN A 56 -5.86 16.34 -12.69
C GLN A 56 -6.04 16.51 -11.19
N ILE A 57 -4.93 16.53 -10.46
CA ILE A 57 -4.93 16.76 -9.02
C ILE A 57 -5.15 18.24 -8.77
N LYS A 58 -6.09 18.55 -7.88
CA LYS A 58 -6.24 19.88 -7.29
C LYS A 58 -5.89 19.83 -5.81
N PRO A 59 -5.37 20.93 -5.22
CA PRO A 59 -5.02 20.95 -3.80
C PRO A 59 -6.16 20.46 -2.88
N GLU A 60 -7.40 20.84 -3.17
CA GLU A 60 -8.60 20.45 -2.42
C GLU A 60 -8.89 18.95 -2.42
N ASP A 61 -8.44 18.21 -3.45
CA ASP A 61 -8.69 16.79 -3.59
C ASP A 61 -7.65 15.92 -2.87
N THR A 62 -6.57 16.54 -2.37
CA THR A 62 -5.38 15.84 -1.86
C THR A 62 -5.71 14.84 -0.75
N LEU A 63 -6.47 15.26 0.27
CA LEU A 63 -6.86 14.37 1.37
C LEU A 63 -7.71 13.19 0.89
N LEU A 64 -8.65 13.45 -0.01
CA LEU A 64 -9.51 12.41 -0.58
C LEU A 64 -8.70 11.39 -1.41
N ILE A 65 -7.68 11.86 -2.14
CA ILE A 65 -6.75 10.99 -2.88
C ILE A 65 -6.01 10.07 -1.91
N MET A 66 -5.49 10.60 -0.81
CA MET A 66 -4.77 9.81 0.20
C MET A 66 -5.66 8.75 0.85
N GLN A 67 -6.90 9.11 1.18
CA GLN A 67 -7.90 8.15 1.67
C GLN A 67 -8.17 7.03 0.67
N LYS A 68 -8.30 7.37 -0.62
CA LYS A 68 -8.49 6.38 -1.69
C LYS A 68 -7.28 5.47 -1.86
N LEU A 69 -6.05 6.00 -1.75
CA LEU A 69 -4.82 5.22 -1.78
C LEU A 69 -4.76 4.19 -0.65
N ILE A 70 -5.07 4.62 0.59
CA ILE A 70 -5.16 3.73 1.75
C ILE A 70 -6.20 2.64 1.51
N PHE A 71 -7.43 3.04 1.15
CA PHE A 71 -8.50 2.08 0.90
C PHE A 71 -8.10 1.02 -0.14
N SER A 72 -7.42 1.45 -1.21
CA SER A 72 -6.96 0.55 -2.26
C SER A 72 -5.86 -0.40 -1.80
N ILE A 73 -4.83 0.07 -1.08
CA ILE A 73 -3.75 -0.82 -0.63
C ILE A 73 -4.20 -1.81 0.45
N GLU A 74 -5.17 -1.42 1.29
CA GLU A 74 -5.76 -2.28 2.32
C GLU A 74 -6.41 -3.55 1.75
N GLN A 75 -6.82 -3.55 0.48
CA GLN A 75 -7.35 -4.74 -0.18
C GLN A 75 -6.29 -5.81 -0.47
N PHE A 76 -5.01 -5.43 -0.42
CA PHE A 76 -3.89 -6.28 -0.83
C PHE A 76 -2.89 -6.58 0.29
N GLN A 77 -2.88 -5.77 1.34
CA GLN A 77 -1.93 -5.91 2.45
C GLN A 77 -2.30 -7.06 3.40
N SER A 78 -1.34 -7.45 4.23
CA SER A 78 -1.57 -8.34 5.36
C SER A 78 -2.37 -7.65 6.47
N PRO A 79 -3.27 -8.35 7.19
CA PRO A 79 -4.00 -7.77 8.34
C PRO A 79 -3.09 -7.21 9.45
N ASN A 80 -1.84 -7.66 9.51
CA ASN A 80 -0.86 -7.13 10.46
C ASN A 80 -0.53 -5.65 10.20
N ASP A 81 -0.72 -5.18 8.96
CA ASP A 81 -0.41 -3.82 8.53
C ASP A 81 -1.59 -2.85 8.68
N ASP A 82 -2.77 -3.34 9.05
CA ASP A 82 -3.96 -2.49 9.27
C ASP A 82 -3.71 -1.38 10.30
N LYS A 83 -2.90 -1.67 11.33
CA LYS A 83 -2.55 -0.66 12.33
C LYS A 83 -1.69 0.45 11.73
N PHE A 84 -0.84 0.11 10.77
CA PHE A 84 0.04 1.05 10.10
C PHE A 84 -0.77 1.97 9.18
N THR A 85 -1.62 1.43 8.31
CA THR A 85 -2.46 2.26 7.42
C THR A 85 -3.47 3.12 8.18
N LYS A 86 -4.03 2.62 9.28
CA LYS A 86 -4.88 3.41 10.18
C LYS A 86 -4.12 4.56 10.83
N LYS A 87 -2.86 4.34 11.23
CA LYS A 87 -2.00 5.41 11.77
C LYS A 87 -1.74 6.47 10.70
N MET A 88 -1.34 6.08 9.49
CA MET A 88 -1.13 7.02 8.38
C MET A 88 -2.36 7.89 8.12
N LEU A 89 -3.55 7.27 8.06
CA LEU A 89 -4.80 7.98 7.86
C LEU A 89 -5.08 8.97 9.00
N SER A 90 -4.86 8.55 10.25
CA SER A 90 -5.07 9.42 11.41
C SER A 90 -4.11 10.59 11.43
N ASP A 91 -2.83 10.37 11.11
CA ASP A 91 -1.80 11.41 11.14
C ASP A 91 -2.11 12.51 10.13
N VAL A 92 -2.50 12.13 8.90
CA VAL A 92 -2.85 13.09 7.85
C VAL A 92 -4.20 13.78 8.10
N SER A 93 -5.17 13.09 8.72
CA SER A 93 -6.49 13.68 9.01
C SER A 93 -6.44 14.67 10.18
N ASN A 94 -5.59 14.42 11.18
CA ASN A 94 -5.50 15.26 12.37
C ASN A 94 -4.64 16.51 12.16
N ASN A 95 -3.64 16.45 11.29
CA ASN A 95 -2.66 17.53 11.10
C ASN A 95 -2.42 17.82 9.60
N PHE A 96 -3.49 18.06 8.85
CA PHE A 96 -3.40 18.24 7.40
C PHE A 96 -2.66 19.53 7.01
N ASN A 97 -1.44 19.37 6.50
CA ASN A 97 -0.56 20.43 5.97
C ASN A 97 0.44 19.86 4.94
N ASN A 98 1.21 20.72 4.27
CA ASN A 98 2.21 20.33 3.27
C ASN A 98 3.18 19.25 3.79
N GLU A 99 3.66 19.38 5.02
CA GLU A 99 4.60 18.44 5.62
C GLU A 99 3.96 17.05 5.82
N SER A 100 2.72 17.01 6.33
CA SER A 100 1.97 15.77 6.49
C SER A 100 1.71 15.07 5.15
N ILE A 101 1.56 15.84 4.07
CA ILE A 101 1.39 15.31 2.71
C ILE A 101 2.67 14.59 2.27
N ILE A 102 3.83 15.22 2.47
CA ILE A 102 5.13 14.65 2.10
C ILE A 102 5.44 13.40 2.94
N VAL A 103 5.20 13.46 4.26
CA VAL A 103 5.37 12.31 5.15
C VAL A 103 4.48 11.15 4.71
N PHE A 104 3.19 11.41 4.45
CA PHE A 104 2.26 10.40 3.96
C PHE A 104 2.76 9.76 2.67
N LEU A 105 3.13 10.56 1.67
CA LEU A 105 3.57 10.04 0.37
C LEU A 105 4.84 9.18 0.50
N SER A 106 5.76 9.55 1.40
CA SER A 106 6.97 8.77 1.67
C SER A 106 6.66 7.44 2.36
N GLU A 107 5.85 7.46 3.41
CA GLU A 107 5.43 6.24 4.12
C GLU A 107 4.61 5.31 3.22
N PHE A 108 3.73 5.88 2.38
CA PHE A 108 2.93 5.11 1.43
C PHE A 108 3.78 4.47 0.34
N TYR A 109 4.83 5.15 -0.11
CA TYR A 109 5.81 4.60 -1.05
C TYR A 109 6.46 3.33 -0.48
N ASP A 110 7.02 3.43 0.73
CA ASP A 110 7.67 2.28 1.39
C ASP A 110 6.72 1.12 1.62
N HIS A 111 5.49 1.45 2.04
CA HIS A 111 4.46 0.43 2.28
C HIS A 111 4.03 -0.27 1.00
N THR A 112 3.90 0.47 -0.10
CA THR A 112 3.57 -0.10 -1.42
C THR A 112 4.67 -1.07 -1.88
N GLU A 113 5.94 -0.73 -1.70
CA GLU A 113 7.06 -1.63 -2.02
C GLU A 113 7.04 -2.89 -1.16
N LYS A 114 6.77 -2.74 0.15
CA LYS A 114 6.63 -3.88 1.08
C LYS A 114 5.51 -4.82 0.63
N VAL A 115 4.31 -4.31 0.41
CA VAL A 115 3.15 -5.11 -0.02
C VAL A 115 3.41 -5.78 -1.37
N TYR A 116 4.05 -5.07 -2.31
CA TYR A 116 4.45 -5.67 -3.59
C TYR A 116 5.38 -6.86 -3.40
N LYS A 117 6.40 -6.73 -2.54
CA LYS A 117 7.35 -7.79 -2.23
C LYS A 117 6.65 -9.00 -1.61
N GLU A 118 5.78 -8.79 -0.62
CA GLU A 118 5.02 -9.88 0.03
C GLU A 118 4.15 -10.64 -0.98
N LEU A 119 3.44 -9.93 -1.85
CA LEU A 119 2.64 -10.54 -2.91
C LEU A 119 3.50 -11.32 -3.91
N TRP A 120 4.66 -10.77 -4.29
CA TRP A 120 5.57 -11.45 -5.21
C TRP A 120 6.09 -12.75 -4.60
N GLU A 121 6.53 -12.72 -3.33
CA GLU A 121 6.98 -13.92 -2.63
C GLU A 121 5.86 -14.95 -2.47
N ALA A 122 4.64 -14.51 -2.13
CA ALA A 122 3.46 -15.36 -2.06
C ALA A 122 3.16 -16.07 -3.39
N ARG A 123 3.31 -15.36 -4.52
CA ARG A 123 3.17 -15.94 -5.87
C ARG A 123 4.28 -16.93 -6.18
N GLN A 124 5.53 -16.64 -5.82
CA GLN A 124 6.65 -17.59 -6.01
C GLN A 124 6.40 -18.88 -5.23
N ARG A 125 5.98 -18.79 -3.96
CA ARG A 125 5.60 -19.95 -3.15
C ARG A 125 4.50 -20.76 -3.82
N LEU A 126 3.46 -20.10 -4.33
CA LEU A 126 2.37 -20.77 -5.05
C LEU A 126 2.86 -21.53 -6.30
N VAL A 127 3.71 -20.91 -7.12
CA VAL A 127 4.30 -21.53 -8.31
C VAL A 127 5.17 -22.73 -7.94
N ASN A 128 5.89 -22.65 -6.81
CA ASN A 128 6.72 -23.74 -6.30
C ASN A 128 5.92 -24.84 -5.59
N GLY A 129 4.59 -24.72 -5.50
CA GLY A 129 3.74 -25.68 -4.77
C GLY A 129 3.87 -25.59 -3.24
N GLU A 130 4.44 -24.52 -2.72
CA GLU A 130 4.57 -24.24 -1.28
C GLU A 130 3.31 -23.57 -0.72
N ASN A 131 3.18 -23.58 0.61
CA ASN A 131 2.13 -22.80 1.27
C ASN A 131 2.40 -21.30 1.10
N ILE A 132 1.39 -20.59 0.59
CA ILE A 132 1.39 -19.14 0.32
C ILE A 132 1.74 -18.33 1.58
N ILE A 133 1.32 -18.83 2.76
CA ILE A 133 1.63 -18.20 4.05
C ILE A 133 3.12 -18.45 4.38
N PRO A 134 3.91 -17.39 4.65
CA PRO A 134 5.31 -17.52 5.02
C PRO A 134 5.50 -18.37 6.28
N PRO A 135 6.58 -19.16 6.41
CA PRO A 135 6.84 -20.02 7.57
C PRO A 135 6.68 -19.31 8.94
N GLU A 136 7.16 -18.08 9.05
CA GLU A 136 7.10 -17.21 10.22
C GLU A 136 5.67 -16.84 10.65
N HIS A 137 4.71 -16.93 9.72
CA HIS A 137 3.29 -16.64 9.97
C HIS A 137 2.43 -17.90 10.03
N ARG A 138 3.01 -19.08 9.80
CA ARG A 138 2.29 -20.35 9.97
C ARG A 138 2.06 -20.58 11.46
N LYS A 139 0.84 -20.99 11.83
CA LYS A 139 0.56 -21.44 13.19
C LYS A 139 1.50 -22.61 13.51
N GLN A 140 2.36 -22.43 14.51
CA GLN A 140 3.16 -23.55 15.02
C GLN A 140 2.20 -24.58 15.61
N VAL A 141 2.19 -25.78 15.02
CA VAL A 141 1.45 -26.91 15.58
C VAL A 141 2.17 -27.35 16.84
N LYS A 142 1.66 -26.94 18.01
CA LYS A 142 2.10 -27.46 19.29
C LYS A 142 1.56 -28.88 19.41
N GLY A 143 2.45 -29.87 19.30
CA GLY A 143 2.08 -31.26 19.11
C GLY A 143 3.27 -32.22 19.12
N LYS A 144 3.08 -33.49 19.48
CA LYS A 144 4.11 -34.52 19.24
C LYS A 144 4.19 -34.79 17.74
N ASN A 145 5.40 -34.73 17.17
CA ASN A 145 5.67 -35.05 15.76
C ASN A 145 4.81 -34.27 14.74
N GLY A 146 4.44 -33.01 15.03
CA GLY A 146 3.65 -32.18 14.12
C GLY A 146 2.13 -32.46 14.12
N VAL A 147 1.63 -33.28 15.05
CA VAL A 147 0.20 -33.55 15.21
C VAL A 147 -0.39 -32.66 16.32
N PRO A 148 -1.40 -31.81 16.06
CA PRO A 148 -2.00 -30.95 17.09
C PRO A 148 -2.55 -31.77 18.27
N PHE A 149 -2.36 -31.29 19.50
CA PHE A 149 -2.91 -31.96 20.69
C PHE A 149 -4.45 -32.00 20.70
N ASP A 150 -5.08 -30.93 20.19
CA ASP A 150 -6.54 -30.82 20.11
C ASP A 150 -6.98 -30.93 18.64
N MET A 151 -7.22 -32.16 18.19
CA MET A 151 -7.97 -32.39 16.95
C MET A 151 -9.47 -32.32 17.27
N LYS A 152 -10.19 -31.38 16.66
CA LYS A 152 -11.66 -31.39 16.71
C LYS A 152 -12.15 -32.64 15.99
N THR A 153 -12.52 -33.67 16.75
CA THR A 153 -13.30 -34.80 16.25
C THR A 153 -14.73 -34.32 16.06
N GLY A 154 -15.19 -34.22 14.81
CA GLY A 154 -16.58 -33.91 14.54
C GLY A 154 -17.48 -35.01 15.09
N LEU A 155 -18.35 -34.63 16.02
CA LEU A 155 -19.56 -35.34 16.41
C LEU A 155 -20.75 -34.45 16.05
#